data_AF-A0A1A9VZZ2-F1
#
_entry.id   AF-A0A1A9VZZ2-F1
#
_cell.length_a   1.000
_cell.length_b   1.000
_cell.length_c   1.000
_cell.angle_alpha   90.00
_cell.angle_beta   90.00
_cell.angle_gamma   90.00
#
_symmetry.space_group_name_H-M   'P 1'
#
loop_
_entity.id
_entity.type
_entity.pdbx_description
1 polymer ?
#
loop_
_entity_poly.entity_id
_entity_poly.type
_entity_poly.pdbx_seq_one_letter_code
_entity_poly.pdbx_strand_id
1 'polypeptide(L)'
;MTMMDARKMRFKQKVPKKPAKVYKSQSIYASIYEFLMDRIIKTLYKSVTSIIEAKAIVPCIEIGLNQELSMPEDSFVLHYFQSLNRYLSIGPTVYFLLKSGLSFSESFNQNMLEGLKLENSLKKL
;
A
#
# COMPACT_ATOMS: atom_id res chain seq x y z
N MET A 1 29.89 -7.85 71.06
CA MET A 1 28.63 -7.62 70.31
C MET A 1 28.97 -7.54 68.83
N THR A 2 28.85 -8.65 68.11
CA THR A 2 29.55 -8.91 66.85
C THR A 2 28.69 -8.59 65.62
N MET A 3 29.26 -7.89 64.65
CA MET A 3 28.65 -7.50 63.36
C MET A 3 28.11 -8.68 62.51
N MET A 4 28.37 -9.94 62.91
CA MET A 4 27.84 -11.14 62.25
C MET A 4 26.34 -11.38 62.50
N ASP A 5 25.79 -10.95 63.65
CA ASP A 5 24.37 -11.20 63.96
C ASP A 5 23.41 -10.31 63.16
N ALA A 6 23.84 -9.10 62.78
CA ALA A 6 23.03 -8.18 61.97
C ALA A 6 22.78 -8.71 60.54
N ARG A 7 23.67 -9.56 60.02
CA ARG A 7 23.51 -10.17 58.69
C ARG A 7 22.41 -11.23 58.69
N LYS A 8 22.23 -11.96 59.79
CA LYS A 8 21.20 -13.00 59.93
C LYS A 8 19.79 -12.41 60.08
N MET A 9 19.67 -11.19 60.59
CA MET A 9 18.39 -10.46 60.67
C MET A 9 17.88 -9.90 59.33
N ARG A 10 18.73 -9.80 58.30
CA ARG A 10 18.29 -9.37 56.95
C ARG A 10 17.75 -10.51 56.06
N PHE A 11 17.80 -11.77 56.49
CA PHE A 11 17.39 -12.92 55.69
C PHE A 11 15.94 -13.40 55.88
N LYS A 12 15.08 -12.58 56.50
CA LYS A 12 13.61 -12.80 56.50
C LYS A 12 12.83 -11.56 56.07
N GLN A 13 13.40 -10.73 55.20
CA GLN A 13 12.60 -9.74 54.50
C GLN A 13 11.68 -10.49 53.53
N LYS A 14 10.46 -10.78 53.99
CA LYS A 14 9.40 -11.37 53.17
C LYS A 14 9.13 -10.38 52.04
N VAL A 15 9.55 -10.75 50.82
CA VAL A 15 9.17 -10.07 49.59
C VAL A 15 7.64 -9.86 49.64
N PRO A 16 7.11 -8.65 49.38
CA PRO A 16 5.68 -8.40 49.50
C PRO A 16 4.93 -9.41 48.61
N LYS A 17 4.17 -10.31 49.26
CA LYS A 17 3.34 -11.29 48.56
C LYS A 17 2.22 -10.49 47.89
N LYS A 18 2.18 -10.49 46.57
CA LYS A 18 1.14 -9.79 45.79
C LYS A 18 -0.23 -10.33 46.21
N PRO A 19 -1.32 -9.56 46.10
CA PRO A 19 -2.63 -10.08 46.48
C PRO A 19 -3.00 -11.30 45.62
N ALA A 20 -3.66 -12.30 46.20
CA ALA A 20 -4.02 -13.55 45.53
C ALA A 20 -4.78 -13.35 44.20
N LYS A 21 -5.56 -12.27 44.10
CA LYS A 21 -6.27 -11.85 42.87
C LYS A 21 -5.32 -11.50 41.72
N VAL A 22 -4.18 -10.87 42.02
CA VAL A 22 -3.13 -10.51 41.05
C VAL A 22 -2.39 -11.75 40.58
N TYR A 23 -2.16 -12.73 41.45
CA TYR A 23 -1.58 -14.01 41.03
C TYR A 23 -2.53 -14.80 40.13
N LYS A 24 -3.85 -14.76 40.42
CA LYS A 24 -4.85 -15.44 39.61
C LYS A 24 -4.94 -14.83 38.20
N SER A 25 -4.96 -13.50 38.07
CA SER A 25 -4.94 -12.86 36.74
C SER A 25 -3.63 -13.15 36.01
N GLN A 26 -2.48 -13.03 36.69
CA GLN A 26 -1.17 -13.26 36.08
C GLN A 26 -0.94 -14.72 35.66
N SER A 27 -1.52 -15.68 36.38
CA SER A 27 -1.50 -17.11 35.99
C SER A 27 -2.30 -17.38 34.71
N ILE A 28 -3.47 -16.75 34.54
CA ILE A 28 -4.28 -16.92 33.33
C ILE A 28 -3.53 -16.37 32.11
N TYR A 29 -2.92 -15.18 32.23
CA TYR A 29 -2.10 -14.63 31.15
C TYR A 29 -0.89 -15.51 30.86
N ALA A 30 -0.17 -16.00 31.88
CA ALA A 30 0.97 -16.89 31.69
C ALA A 30 0.58 -18.18 30.95
N SER A 31 -0.54 -18.81 31.29
CA SER A 31 -1.03 -20.01 30.60
C SER A 31 -1.39 -19.74 29.13
N ILE A 32 -1.95 -18.57 28.82
CA ILE A 32 -2.25 -18.16 27.44
C ILE A 32 -0.96 -17.91 26.64
N TYR A 33 0.03 -17.23 27.25
CA TYR A 33 1.33 -17.00 26.62
C TYR A 33 2.13 -18.29 26.42
N GLU A 34 2.06 -19.23 27.35
CA GLU A 34 2.74 -20.53 27.27
C GLU A 34 2.15 -21.41 26.15
N PHE A 35 0.82 -21.35 25.94
CA PHE A 35 0.17 -21.95 24.77
C PHE A 35 0.61 -21.29 23.46
N LEU A 36 0.70 -19.95 23.43
CA LEU A 36 1.25 -19.19 22.30
C LEU A 36 2.76 -19.38 22.07
N MET A 37 3.47 -20.06 22.99
CA MET A 37 4.90 -20.30 22.89
C MET A 37 5.29 -21.55 22.08
N ASP A 38 4.32 -22.36 21.67
CA ASP A 38 4.61 -23.51 20.81
C ASP A 38 5.14 -23.07 19.43
N ARG A 39 6.11 -23.84 18.91
CA ARG A 39 6.82 -23.53 17.65
C ARG A 39 5.85 -23.47 16.47
N ILE A 40 4.82 -24.33 16.50
CA ILE A 40 3.79 -24.39 15.46
C ILE A 40 2.93 -23.12 15.51
N ILE A 41 2.41 -22.75 16.69
CA ILE A 41 1.53 -21.60 16.87
C ILE A 41 2.24 -20.28 16.52
N LYS A 42 3.49 -20.11 16.92
CA LYS A 42 4.30 -18.93 16.55
C LYS A 42 4.52 -18.81 15.04
N THR A 43 4.78 -19.95 14.38
CA THR A 43 5.03 -19.97 12.94
C THR A 43 3.76 -19.61 12.17
N LEU A 44 2.61 -20.14 12.60
CA LEU A 44 1.31 -19.82 12.02
C LEU A 44 0.90 -18.36 12.26
N TYR A 45 1.10 -17.85 13.47
CA TYR A 45 0.80 -16.46 13.77
C TYR A 45 1.59 -15.51 12.86
N LYS A 46 2.90 -15.74 12.72
CA LYS A 46 3.78 -14.94 11.86
C LYS A 46 3.43 -15.02 10.37
N SER A 47 3.03 -16.19 9.88
CA SER A 47 2.64 -16.33 8.47
C SER A 47 1.36 -15.55 8.17
N VAL A 48 0.39 -15.57 9.09
CA VAL A 48 -0.86 -14.80 8.96
C VAL A 48 -0.60 -13.31 8.96
N THR A 49 0.22 -12.78 9.88
CA THR A 49 0.58 -11.34 9.89
C THR A 49 1.31 -10.93 8.61
N SER A 50 2.26 -11.73 8.12
CA SER A 50 2.97 -11.44 6.87
C SER A 50 2.05 -11.35 5.65
N ILE A 51 1.03 -12.21 5.57
CA ILE A 51 0.05 -12.18 4.47
C ILE A 51 -0.83 -10.92 4.55
N ILE A 52 -1.23 -10.52 5.76
CA ILE A 52 -2.04 -9.31 5.97
C ILE A 52 -1.24 -8.05 5.60
N GLU A 53 0.02 -7.98 6.03
CA GLU A 53 0.95 -6.89 5.68
C GLU A 53 1.17 -6.81 4.16
N ALA A 54 1.40 -7.94 3.49
CA ALA A 54 1.57 -7.97 2.04
C ALA A 54 0.35 -7.40 1.30
N LYS A 55 -0.88 -7.79 1.69
CA LYS A 55 -2.11 -7.30 1.08
C LYS A 55 -2.33 -5.80 1.26
N ALA A 56 -1.89 -5.24 2.38
CA ALA A 56 -1.99 -3.81 2.64
C ALA A 56 -1.09 -2.98 1.69
N ILE A 57 0.01 -3.55 1.20
CA ILE A 57 0.98 -2.87 0.32
C ILE A 57 0.58 -2.95 -1.16
N VAL A 58 -0.14 -4.00 -1.58
CA VAL A 58 -0.58 -4.19 -2.98
C VAL A 58 -1.21 -2.94 -3.65
N PRO A 59 -2.13 -2.20 -3.02
CA PRO A 59 -2.74 -1.02 -3.67
C PRO A 59 -1.78 0.17 -3.81
N CYS A 60 -0.64 0.17 -3.13
CA CYS A 60 0.38 1.23 -3.22
C CYS A 60 1.42 0.98 -4.32
N ILE A 61 1.33 -0.15 -5.03
CA ILE A 61 2.27 -0.49 -6.10
C ILE A 61 1.90 0.32 -7.34
N GLU A 62 2.80 1.20 -7.77
CA GLU A 62 2.68 1.88 -9.05
C GLU A 62 2.74 0.85 -10.18
N ILE A 63 1.70 0.82 -11.01
CA ILE A 63 1.60 -0.10 -12.14
C ILE A 63 2.19 0.62 -13.35
N GLY A 64 3.40 0.24 -13.76
CA GLY A 64 4.04 0.77 -14.94
C GLY A 64 5.56 0.59 -14.90
N LEU A 65 6.18 0.49 -16.08
CA LEU A 65 7.63 0.57 -16.20
C LEU A 65 8.04 2.03 -16.16
N ASN A 66 8.82 2.44 -15.17
CA ASN A 66 9.44 3.76 -15.21
C ASN A 66 10.53 3.75 -16.30
N GLN A 67 10.20 4.33 -17.46
CA GLN A 67 11.04 4.28 -18.65
C GLN A 67 12.38 5.01 -18.45
N GLU A 68 12.44 6.02 -17.59
CA GLU A 68 13.70 6.70 -17.22
C GLU A 68 14.64 5.76 -16.44
N LEU A 69 14.09 4.93 -15.55
CA LEU A 69 14.85 3.96 -14.75
C LEU A 69 15.32 2.73 -15.57
N SER A 70 14.79 2.56 -16.78
CA SER A 70 15.13 1.45 -17.68
C SER A 70 16.36 1.74 -18.55
N MET A 71 16.92 2.95 -18.46
CA MET A 71 18.06 3.39 -19.27
C MET A 71 19.30 3.63 -18.39
N PRO A 72 20.52 3.47 -18.96
CA PRO A 72 21.76 3.84 -18.28
C PRO A 72 21.75 5.34 -17.94
N GLU A 73 22.34 5.70 -16.79
CA GLU A 73 22.39 7.09 -16.30
C GLU A 73 23.07 8.06 -17.29
N ASP A 74 24.05 7.57 -18.07
CA ASP A 74 24.78 8.35 -19.08
C ASP A 74 24.17 8.27 -20.50
N SER A 75 22.94 7.79 -20.65
CA SER A 75 22.30 7.67 -21.96
C SER A 75 21.84 9.03 -22.52
N PHE A 76 22.18 9.32 -23.77
CA PHE A 76 21.62 10.45 -24.53
C PHE A 76 20.07 10.46 -24.53
N VAL A 77 19.47 9.27 -24.48
CA VAL A 77 18.02 9.10 -24.49
C VAL A 77 17.37 9.61 -23.20
N LEU A 78 18.07 9.53 -22.06
CA LEU A 78 17.60 10.09 -20.79
C LEU A 78 17.48 11.62 -20.88
N HIS A 79 18.49 12.29 -21.43
CA HIS A 79 18.45 13.74 -21.66
C HIS A 79 17.36 14.17 -22.66
N TYR A 80 17.09 13.34 -23.69
CA TYR A 80 15.99 13.56 -24.62
C TYR A 80 14.62 13.53 -23.91
N PHE A 81 14.34 12.49 -23.11
CA PHE A 81 13.07 12.39 -22.38
C PHE A 81 12.89 13.50 -21.35
N GLN A 82 13.94 13.87 -20.61
CA GLN A 82 13.91 15.00 -19.67
C GLN A 82 13.60 16.33 -20.37
N SER A 83 14.18 16.56 -21.55
CA SER A 83 13.91 17.74 -22.36
C SER A 83 12.49 17.72 -22.92
N LEU A 84 12.03 16.56 -23.40
CA LEU A 84 10.66 16.39 -23.88
C LEU A 84 9.65 16.70 -22.76
N ASN A 85 9.83 16.15 -21.57
CA ASN A 85 8.94 16.39 -20.43
C ASN A 85 8.95 17.86 -19.96
N ARG A 86 10.09 18.56 -20.09
CA ARG A 86 10.22 19.97 -19.66
C ARG A 86 9.68 20.98 -20.66
N TYR A 87 9.87 20.74 -21.96
CA TYR A 87 9.60 21.71 -23.00
C TYR A 87 8.36 21.38 -23.85
N LEU A 88 7.95 20.11 -23.91
CA LEU A 88 6.79 19.70 -24.69
C LEU A 88 5.52 19.75 -23.83
N SER A 89 4.69 20.77 -24.05
CA SER A 89 3.38 20.91 -23.37
C SER A 89 2.25 20.12 -24.04
N ILE A 90 2.56 19.29 -25.04
CA ILE A 90 1.61 18.47 -25.78
C ILE A 90 1.94 16.98 -25.61
N GLY A 91 0.90 16.17 -25.46
CA GLY A 91 1.03 14.71 -25.48
C GLY A 91 1.24 14.16 -26.90
N PRO A 92 1.51 12.86 -27.03
CA PRO A 92 1.56 12.19 -28.33
C PRO A 92 0.21 12.35 -29.07
N THR A 93 0.27 12.49 -30.39
CA THR A 93 -0.92 12.63 -31.24
C THR A 93 -1.72 11.33 -31.26
N VAL A 94 -3.02 11.43 -30.96
CA VAL A 94 -3.95 10.29 -31.02
C VAL A 94 -4.77 10.37 -32.31
N TYR A 95 -4.79 9.29 -33.08
CA TYR A 95 -5.59 9.18 -34.29
C TYR A 95 -6.79 8.26 -34.03
N PHE A 96 -8.00 8.80 -34.20
CA PHE A 96 -9.23 8.03 -34.11
C PHE A 96 -9.54 7.42 -35.48
N LEU A 97 -9.45 6.09 -35.57
CA LEU A 97 -9.73 5.35 -36.80
C LEU A 97 -11.20 4.98 -36.89
N LEU A 98 -11.85 5.37 -38.00
CA LEU A 98 -13.21 4.95 -38.33
C LEU A 98 -13.17 3.60 -39.05
N LYS A 99 -13.85 2.60 -38.49
CA LYS A 99 -13.95 1.27 -39.11
C LYS A 99 -14.96 1.28 -40.26
N SER A 100 -14.79 0.38 -41.23
CA SER A 100 -15.73 0.19 -42.33
C SER A 100 -17.11 -0.21 -41.82
N GLY A 101 -18.15 0.48 -42.29
CA GLY A 101 -19.54 0.27 -41.85
C GLY A 101 -20.33 1.57 -41.63
N LEU A 102 -19.64 2.72 -41.60
CA LEU A 102 -20.26 4.03 -41.55
C LEU A 102 -20.36 4.63 -42.96
N SER A 103 -21.59 4.75 -43.47
CA SER A 103 -21.83 5.36 -44.78
C SER A 103 -21.79 6.88 -44.66
N PHE A 104 -20.69 7.51 -45.10
CA PHE A 104 -20.54 8.98 -45.12
C PHE A 104 -21.53 9.70 -46.06
N SER A 105 -22.25 8.97 -46.90
CA SER A 105 -23.31 9.52 -47.73
C SER A 105 -24.62 9.78 -46.97
N GLU A 106 -24.80 9.18 -45.79
CA GLU A 106 -26.02 9.36 -45.01
C GLU A 106 -25.93 10.63 -44.16
N SER A 107 -26.97 11.47 -44.25
CA SER A 107 -27.08 12.71 -43.48
C SER A 107 -27.03 12.47 -41.97
N PHE A 108 -27.50 11.30 -41.51
CA PHE A 108 -27.41 10.88 -40.11
C PHE A 108 -25.94 10.71 -39.66
N ASN A 109 -25.14 9.97 -40.42
CA ASN A 109 -23.73 9.74 -40.11
C ASN A 109 -22.90 11.03 -40.25
N GLN A 110 -23.23 11.90 -41.21
CA GLN A 110 -22.61 13.22 -41.36
C GLN A 110 -22.90 14.10 -40.14
N ASN A 111 -24.17 14.18 -39.71
CA ASN A 111 -24.55 14.97 -38.53
C ASN A 111 -23.94 14.42 -37.23
N MET A 112 -23.69 13.11 -37.16
CA MET A 112 -23.02 12.49 -36.01
C MET A 112 -21.52 12.84 -35.94
N LEU A 113 -20.86 13.01 -37.09
CA LEU A 113 -19.46 13.41 -37.17
C LEU A 113 -19.29 14.94 -37.09
N GLU A 114 -20.26 15.70 -37.56
CA GLU A 114 -20.30 17.16 -37.52
C GLU A 114 -20.74 17.67 -36.13
N GLY A 115 -19.80 17.78 -35.19
CA GLY A 115 -20.08 18.21 -33.80
C GLY A 115 -20.63 19.64 -33.61
N LEU A 116 -20.80 20.45 -34.67
CA LEU A 116 -21.16 21.87 -34.59
C LEU A 116 -22.54 22.23 -35.17
N LYS A 117 -23.22 21.29 -35.83
CA LYS A 117 -24.44 21.61 -36.59
C LYS A 117 -25.71 21.70 -35.74
N LEU A 118 -25.77 20.96 -34.64
CA LEU A 118 -26.97 20.88 -33.78
C LEU A 118 -27.09 22.05 -32.80
N GLU A 119 -25.98 22.62 -32.30
CA GLU A 119 -26.03 23.72 -31.33
C GLU A 119 -26.56 25.03 -31.93
N ASN A 120 -26.19 25.32 -33.18
CA ASN A 120 -26.62 26.53 -33.89
C ASN A 120 -28.06 26.45 -34.42
N SER A 121 -28.60 25.23 -34.58
CA SER A 121 -30.00 25.02 -34.96
C SER A 121 -30.95 25.13 -33.77
N LEU A 122 -30.48 24.83 -32.54
CA LEU A 122 -31.26 24.98 -31.30
C LEU A 122 -31.31 26.42 -30.78
N LYS A 123 -30.27 27.24 -31.04
CA LYS A 123 -30.26 28.69 -30.69
C LYS A 123 -31.08 29.57 -31.65
N LYS A 124 -31.71 28.98 -32.67
CA LYS A 124 -32.52 29.65 -33.69
C LYS A 124 -34.04 29.48 -33.51
N LEU A 125 -34.46 28.82 -32.43
CA LEU A 125 -35.83 28.72 -31.93
C LEU A 125 -35.97 29.55 -30.65
#